data_AF-A0ABD3TNL3-F1
#
_entry.id   AF-A0ABD3TNL3-F1
#
_cell.length_a   1.000
_cell.length_b   1.000
_cell.length_c   1.000
_cell.angle_alpha   90.00
_cell.angle_beta   90.00
_cell.angle_gamma   90.00
#
_symmetry.space_group_name_H-M   'P 1'
#
loop_
_entity.id
_entity.type
_entity.pdbx_description
1 polymer ?
#
loop_
_entity_poly.entity_id
_entity_poly.type
_entity_poly.pdbx_seq_one_letter_code
_entity_poly.pdbx_strand_id
1 'polypeptide(L)'
;MVKLRVPCHPTISYRPIRPSDLDILEKIHGDLFPIRYEFEFFHNVVNGRGIVSWGAVDHSRPNAQSDELIGFVTARIISANESEIEDLLSFDLSKTDQKLVYILTLGVIDSYRNMGVASSLVHEVIKYASSYQSCRAVYLHVISYNNPAIHFYKKMSFQCLRRLYNFYFINGQHYDSYLFVYYVNGGRSPCSPLELVTLLVTYAKSGLKSMAAKIWRNEEKKISKWPKWEESGCLLPTVQNKRIISPEGSRYQFV
;
A
#
# COMPACT_ATOMS: atom_id res chain seq x y z
N MET A 1 -41.95 -19.56 -13.68
CA MET A 1 -40.97 -18.80 -14.49
C MET A 1 -39.84 -18.37 -13.56
N VAL A 2 -38.73 -19.13 -13.53
CA VAL A 2 -37.58 -18.85 -12.65
C VAL A 2 -36.83 -17.67 -13.25
N LYS A 3 -36.82 -16.51 -12.57
CA LYS A 3 -35.93 -15.40 -12.94
C LYS A 3 -34.50 -15.83 -12.67
N LEU A 4 -33.82 -16.32 -13.71
CA LEU A 4 -32.36 -16.43 -13.73
C LEU A 4 -31.79 -15.03 -13.46
N ARG A 5 -31.38 -14.76 -12.22
CA ARG A 5 -30.57 -13.57 -11.91
C ARG A 5 -29.22 -13.80 -12.55
N VAL A 6 -29.01 -13.22 -13.72
CA VAL A 6 -27.67 -13.03 -14.28
C VAL A 6 -26.85 -12.31 -13.20
N PRO A 7 -25.68 -12.81 -12.81
CA PRO A 7 -24.81 -12.11 -11.87
C PRO A 7 -24.39 -10.79 -12.51
N CYS A 8 -25.09 -9.70 -12.18
CA CYS A 8 -24.74 -8.39 -12.67
C CYS A 8 -23.43 -7.99 -11.99
N HIS A 9 -22.33 -7.97 -12.75
CA HIS A 9 -21.06 -7.47 -12.27
C HIS A 9 -21.16 -5.95 -12.25
N PRO A 10 -20.95 -5.30 -11.09
CA PRO A 10 -21.13 -3.86 -11.01
C PRO A 10 -20.09 -3.16 -11.87
N THR A 11 -20.55 -2.11 -12.56
CA THR A 11 -19.72 -1.32 -13.46
C THR A 11 -19.37 -0.03 -12.74
N ILE A 12 -18.29 -0.10 -11.96
CA ILE A 12 -17.88 0.97 -11.06
C ILE A 12 -17.01 1.98 -11.80
N SER A 13 -17.37 3.26 -11.72
CA SER A 13 -16.55 4.37 -12.19
C SER A 13 -16.20 5.32 -11.03
N TYR A 14 -15.14 6.11 -11.22
CA TYR A 14 -14.65 7.06 -10.23
C TYR A 14 -14.66 8.46 -10.85
N ARG A 15 -15.23 9.42 -10.13
CA ARG A 15 -15.34 10.82 -10.58
C ARG A 15 -15.14 11.79 -9.41
N PRO A 16 -14.80 13.06 -9.66
CA PRO A 16 -14.87 14.09 -8.62
C PRO A 16 -16.27 14.17 -8.00
N ILE A 17 -16.35 14.48 -6.71
CA ILE A 17 -17.61 14.79 -6.04
C ILE A 17 -18.12 16.15 -6.54
N ARG A 18 -19.44 16.28 -6.69
CA ARG A 18 -20.12 17.44 -7.28
C ARG A 18 -21.18 18.00 -6.33
N PRO A 19 -21.69 19.22 -6.54
CA PRO A 19 -22.77 19.81 -5.74
C PRO A 19 -24.03 18.93 -5.64
N SER A 20 -24.34 18.15 -6.67
CA SER A 20 -25.48 17.21 -6.68
C SER A 20 -25.32 16.04 -5.71
N ASP A 21 -24.12 15.78 -5.21
CA ASP A 21 -23.83 14.67 -4.30
C ASP A 21 -23.99 15.06 -2.82
N LEU A 22 -24.38 16.30 -2.50
CA LEU A 22 -24.39 16.83 -1.12
C LEU A 22 -25.20 15.95 -0.17
N ASP A 23 -26.47 15.72 -0.49
CA ASP A 23 -27.39 14.98 0.38
C ASP A 23 -26.94 13.53 0.59
N ILE A 24 -26.46 12.87 -0.48
CA ILE A 24 -25.99 11.50 -0.40
C ILE A 24 -24.67 11.39 0.35
N LEU A 25 -23.77 12.37 0.18
CA LEU A 25 -22.50 12.41 0.89
C LEU A 25 -22.73 12.57 2.40
N GLU A 26 -23.61 13.48 2.81
CA GLU A 26 -23.97 13.69 4.21
C GLU A 26 -24.62 12.43 4.80
N LYS A 27 -25.58 11.84 4.07
CA LYS A 27 -26.24 10.60 4.48
C LYS A 27 -25.25 9.46 4.70
N ILE A 28 -24.39 9.16 3.72
CA ILE A 28 -23.41 8.07 3.84
C ILE A 28 -22.41 8.37 4.96
N HIS A 29 -22.01 9.63 5.19
CA HIS A 29 -21.18 9.96 6.35
C HIS A 29 -21.88 9.64 7.67
N GLY A 30 -23.16 10.00 7.80
CA GLY A 30 -23.96 9.71 8.99
C GLY A 30 -24.16 8.22 9.25
N ASP A 31 -24.21 7.41 8.19
CA ASP A 31 -24.36 5.95 8.29
C ASP A 31 -23.02 5.25 8.60
N LEU A 32 -21.90 5.77 8.08
CA LEU A 32 -20.59 5.12 8.16
C LEU A 32 -19.72 5.56 9.34
N PHE A 33 -19.87 6.80 9.82
CA PHE A 33 -18.97 7.38 10.82
C PHE A 33 -19.70 7.70 12.12
N PRO A 34 -19.11 7.38 13.28
CA PRO A 34 -19.66 7.75 14.58
C PRO A 34 -19.43 9.24 14.92
N ILE A 35 -18.61 9.94 14.13
CA ILE A 35 -18.29 11.36 14.31
C ILE A 35 -19.18 12.18 13.38
N ARG A 36 -19.75 13.27 13.91
CA ARG A 36 -20.53 14.23 13.14
C ARG A 36 -19.61 15.30 12.58
N TYR A 37 -19.85 15.64 11.32
CA TYR A 37 -19.19 16.72 10.62
C TYR A 37 -20.19 17.87 10.43
N GLU A 38 -19.69 19.10 10.50
CA GLU A 38 -20.50 20.30 10.28
C GLU A 38 -20.93 20.39 8.81
N PHE A 39 -22.08 21.03 8.55
CA PHE A 39 -22.58 21.26 7.18
C PHE A 39 -21.53 21.92 6.27
N GLU A 40 -20.76 22.86 6.82
CA GLU A 40 -19.69 23.58 6.11
C GLU A 40 -18.59 22.64 5.58
N PHE A 41 -18.32 21.52 6.26
CA PHE A 41 -17.40 20.50 5.74
C PHE A 41 -17.94 19.96 4.41
N PHE A 42 -19.18 19.46 4.39
CA PHE A 42 -19.79 18.89 3.19
C PHE A 42 -19.91 19.90 2.06
N HIS A 43 -20.32 21.13 2.39
CA HIS A 43 -20.39 22.22 1.42
C HIS A 43 -19.02 22.52 0.79
N ASN A 44 -17.94 22.47 1.57
CA ASN A 44 -16.58 22.61 1.04
C ASN A 44 -16.14 21.42 0.18
N VAL A 45 -16.53 20.19 0.52
CA VAL A 45 -16.23 18.98 -0.28
C VAL A 45 -16.86 19.08 -1.66
N VAL A 46 -18.16 19.37 -1.75
CA VAL A 46 -18.90 19.31 -3.02
C VAL A 46 -18.58 20.48 -3.95
N ASN A 47 -18.07 21.59 -3.39
CA ASN A 47 -17.64 22.77 -4.15
C ASN A 47 -16.11 22.82 -4.37
N GLY A 48 -15.35 21.83 -3.91
CA GLY A 48 -13.89 21.77 -4.09
C GLY A 48 -13.11 22.88 -3.35
N ARG A 49 -13.63 23.39 -2.23
CA ARG A 49 -13.04 24.51 -1.49
C ARG A 49 -11.99 24.03 -0.50
N GLY A 50 -10.74 23.96 -0.96
CA GLY A 50 -9.61 23.50 -0.14
C GLY A 50 -9.71 22.03 0.28
N ILE A 51 -10.62 21.26 -0.32
CA ILE A 51 -10.75 19.82 -0.19
C ILE A 51 -10.84 19.25 -1.60
N VAL A 52 -10.01 18.26 -1.88
CA VAL A 52 -10.12 17.43 -3.08
C VAL A 52 -10.84 16.14 -2.74
N SER A 53 -11.63 15.64 -3.67
CA SER A 53 -12.52 14.53 -3.38
C SER A 53 -12.85 13.71 -4.62
N TRP A 54 -13.01 12.40 -4.41
CA TRP A 54 -13.44 11.45 -5.43
C TRP A 54 -14.57 10.60 -4.88
N GLY A 55 -15.57 10.34 -5.72
CA GLY A 55 -16.67 9.44 -5.47
C GLY A 55 -16.60 8.23 -6.41
N ALA A 56 -17.09 7.09 -5.92
CA ALA A 56 -17.34 5.90 -6.72
C ALA A 56 -18.84 5.77 -6.98
N VAL A 57 -19.22 5.45 -8.21
CA VAL A 57 -20.63 5.21 -8.62
C VAL A 57 -20.74 3.89 -9.36
N ASP A 58 -21.90 3.25 -9.31
CA ASP A 58 -22.17 2.00 -10.03
C ASP A 58 -23.23 2.20 -11.11
N HIS A 59 -22.79 2.19 -12.37
CA HIS A 59 -23.66 2.39 -13.52
C HIS A 59 -24.57 1.20 -13.83
N SER A 60 -24.38 0.05 -13.16
CA SER A 60 -25.27 -1.10 -13.29
C SER A 60 -26.55 -0.97 -12.45
N ARG A 61 -26.62 0.01 -11.53
CA ARG A 61 -27.83 0.30 -10.76
C ARG A 61 -28.92 0.89 -11.68
N PRO A 62 -30.21 0.72 -11.35
CA PRO A 62 -31.31 1.33 -12.12
C PRO A 62 -31.10 2.84 -12.30
N ASN A 63 -31.47 3.40 -13.46
CA ASN A 63 -31.11 4.77 -13.89
C ASN A 63 -31.28 5.88 -12.83
N ALA A 64 -32.24 5.78 -11.90
CA ALA A 64 -32.41 6.76 -10.84
C ALA A 64 -31.26 6.76 -9.79
N GLN A 65 -30.45 5.71 -9.74
CA GLN A 65 -29.39 5.47 -8.76
C GLN A 65 -28.03 5.19 -9.41
N SER A 66 -27.94 5.19 -10.74
CA SER A 66 -26.72 4.85 -11.50
C SER A 66 -25.59 5.89 -11.36
N ASP A 67 -25.90 7.07 -10.81
CA ASP A 67 -24.93 8.13 -10.51
C ASP A 67 -24.87 8.48 -9.01
N GLU A 68 -25.56 7.70 -8.16
CA GLU A 68 -25.52 7.87 -6.71
C GLU A 68 -24.21 7.30 -6.15
N LEU A 69 -23.59 8.02 -5.22
CA LEU A 69 -22.34 7.59 -4.59
C LEU A 69 -22.50 6.25 -3.86
N ILE A 70 -21.60 5.31 -4.14
CA ILE A 70 -21.45 4.05 -3.39
C ILE A 70 -20.20 4.05 -2.50
N GLY A 71 -19.34 5.04 -2.68
CA GLY A 71 -18.16 5.28 -1.86
C GLY A 71 -17.54 6.62 -2.18
N PHE A 72 -16.67 7.09 -1.30
CA PHE A 72 -16.00 8.39 -1.44
C PHE A 72 -14.67 8.41 -0.71
N VAL A 73 -13.81 9.34 -1.11
CA VAL A 73 -12.65 9.77 -0.35
C VAL A 73 -12.55 11.29 -0.42
N THR A 74 -12.21 11.92 0.69
CA THR A 74 -11.96 13.36 0.80
C THR A 74 -10.56 13.58 1.36
N ALA A 75 -9.85 14.57 0.83
CA ALA A 75 -8.49 14.88 1.26
C ALA A 75 -8.17 16.37 1.13
N ARG A 76 -7.22 16.85 1.91
CA ARG A 76 -6.73 18.24 1.86
C ARG A 76 -5.21 18.26 1.69
N ILE A 77 -4.71 19.22 0.91
CA ILE A 77 -3.29 19.53 0.87
C ILE A 77 -2.95 20.44 2.06
N ILE A 78 -1.91 20.07 2.81
CA ILE A 78 -1.44 20.80 3.98
C ILE A 78 0.05 21.11 3.79
N SER A 79 0.50 22.27 4.26
CA SER A 79 1.93 22.59 4.32
C SER A 79 2.61 21.71 5.38
N ALA A 80 3.80 21.19 5.11
CA ALA A 80 4.50 20.33 6.08
C ALA A 80 4.71 21.03 7.43
N ASN A 81 5.01 22.34 7.40
CA ASN A 81 5.23 23.19 8.59
C ASN A 81 3.94 23.49 9.39
N GLU A 82 2.77 23.19 8.82
CA GLU A 82 1.47 23.38 9.47
C GLU A 82 0.87 22.03 9.92
N SER A 83 1.59 20.92 9.67
CA SER A 83 1.10 19.59 9.97
C SER A 83 1.44 19.18 11.40
N GLU A 84 0.50 18.53 12.08
CA GLU A 84 0.71 17.92 13.41
C GLU A 84 1.78 16.82 13.43
N ILE A 85 2.33 16.51 12.26
CA ILE A 85 3.31 15.45 12.03
C ILE A 85 4.64 15.99 11.51
N GLU A 86 4.89 17.30 11.60
CA GLU A 86 6.16 17.94 11.23
C GLU A 86 7.35 17.20 11.86
N ASP A 87 7.31 16.96 13.17
CA ASP A 87 8.36 16.26 13.92
C ASP A 87 8.55 14.79 13.50
N LEU A 88 7.55 14.19 12.85
CA LEU A 88 7.51 12.76 12.51
C LEU A 88 7.98 12.47 11.08
N LEU A 89 8.30 13.51 10.33
CA LEU A 89 8.71 13.39 8.95
C LEU A 89 10.12 13.95 8.84
N SER A 90 11.09 13.10 8.50
CA SER A 90 12.46 13.54 8.24
C SER A 90 12.51 14.21 6.89
N PHE A 91 11.97 15.41 6.86
CA PHE A 91 12.04 16.26 5.72
C PHE A 91 13.36 17.00 5.72
N ASP A 92 13.91 17.12 4.52
CA ASP A 92 15.04 18.00 4.27
C ASP A 92 14.59 19.43 4.64
N LEU A 93 14.96 19.86 5.86
CA LEU A 93 14.63 21.16 6.45
C LEU A 93 15.07 22.34 5.56
N SER A 94 15.93 22.09 4.56
CA SER A 94 16.32 23.08 3.55
C SER A 94 15.20 23.43 2.55
N LYS A 95 14.13 22.62 2.47
CA LYS A 95 13.02 22.83 1.54
C LYS A 95 11.76 23.19 2.31
N THR A 96 11.44 24.48 2.33
CA THR A 96 10.35 25.08 3.12
C THR A 96 8.95 24.94 2.51
N ASP A 97 8.82 24.50 1.26
CA ASP A 97 7.52 24.38 0.55
C ASP A 97 7.06 22.93 0.36
N GLN A 98 7.37 22.06 1.31
CA GLN A 98 6.91 20.68 1.25
C GLN A 98 5.42 20.59 1.59
N LYS A 99 4.70 19.75 0.85
CA LYS A 99 3.26 19.52 1.02
C LYS A 99 2.99 18.09 1.47
N LEU A 100 1.84 17.91 2.12
CA LEU A 100 1.29 16.63 2.52
C LEU A 100 -0.16 16.56 2.07
N VAL A 101 -0.63 15.36 1.78
CA VAL A 101 -2.06 15.11 1.54
C VAL A 101 -2.63 14.39 2.75
N TYR A 102 -3.58 15.02 3.43
CA TYR A 102 -4.30 14.43 4.55
C TYR A 102 -5.63 13.87 4.08
N ILE A 103 -5.83 12.56 4.19
CA ILE A 103 -7.15 11.95 3.94
C ILE A 103 -8.04 12.24 5.15
N LEU A 104 -9.12 12.96 4.91
CA LEU A 104 -10.09 13.40 5.93
C LEU A 104 -11.11 12.28 6.20
N THR A 105 -11.75 11.77 5.14
CA THR A 105 -12.75 10.69 5.24
C THR A 105 -12.62 9.72 4.06
N LEU A 106 -12.83 8.43 4.33
CA LEU A 106 -12.88 7.36 3.32
C LEU A 106 -14.01 6.40 3.70
N GLY A 107 -15.01 6.27 2.83
CA GLY A 107 -16.19 5.45 3.09
C GLY A 107 -16.62 4.65 1.88
N VAL A 108 -17.12 3.44 2.11
CA VAL A 108 -17.80 2.60 1.11
C VAL A 108 -19.01 1.97 1.77
N ILE A 109 -20.17 2.06 1.12
CA ILE A 109 -21.41 1.47 1.61
C ILE A 109 -21.29 -0.06 1.71
N ASP A 110 -21.98 -0.66 2.66
CA ASP A 110 -21.78 -2.06 3.06
C ASP A 110 -21.88 -3.06 1.90
N SER A 111 -22.83 -2.85 0.99
CA SER A 111 -23.05 -3.71 -0.17
C SER A 111 -21.92 -3.71 -1.21
N TYR A 112 -21.01 -2.72 -1.16
CA TYR A 112 -19.87 -2.59 -2.07
C TYR A 112 -18.51 -2.76 -1.37
N ARG A 113 -18.51 -3.14 -0.09
CA ARG A 113 -17.27 -3.47 0.62
C ARG A 113 -16.65 -4.75 0.07
N ASN A 114 -15.33 -4.87 0.24
CA ASN A 114 -14.53 -6.01 -0.24
C ASN A 114 -14.53 -6.20 -1.77
N MET A 115 -14.94 -5.19 -2.54
CA MET A 115 -14.94 -5.19 -4.01
C MET A 115 -13.84 -4.31 -4.63
N GLY A 116 -12.87 -3.86 -3.82
CA GLY A 116 -11.75 -3.04 -4.28
C GLY A 116 -12.05 -1.54 -4.39
N VAL A 117 -13.29 -1.09 -4.13
CA VAL A 117 -13.69 0.33 -4.24
C VAL A 117 -12.82 1.26 -3.41
N ALA A 118 -12.63 0.94 -2.11
CA ALA A 118 -11.78 1.74 -1.22
C ALA A 118 -10.31 1.77 -1.70
N SER A 119 -9.78 0.66 -2.21
CA SER A 119 -8.42 0.60 -2.75
C SER A 119 -8.26 1.53 -3.95
N SER A 120 -9.20 1.52 -4.89
CA SER A 120 -9.19 2.41 -6.05
C SER A 120 -9.31 3.89 -5.66
N LEU A 121 -10.16 4.23 -4.69
CA LEU A 121 -10.27 5.59 -4.17
C LEU A 121 -8.96 6.07 -3.54
N VAL A 122 -8.31 5.23 -2.73
CA VAL A 122 -7.00 5.57 -2.14
C VAL A 122 -5.91 5.68 -3.21
N HIS A 123 -5.95 4.86 -4.26
CA HIS A 123 -5.04 5.02 -5.41
C HIS A 123 -5.21 6.35 -6.13
N GLU A 124 -6.43 6.86 -6.29
CA GLU A 124 -6.65 8.21 -6.84
C GLU A 124 -5.99 9.29 -5.97
N VAL A 125 -6.08 9.17 -4.64
CA VAL A 125 -5.39 10.09 -3.72
C VAL A 125 -3.86 9.98 -3.82
N ILE A 126 -3.31 8.75 -3.88
CA ILE A 126 -1.87 8.54 -4.02
C ILE A 126 -1.37 9.08 -5.37
N LYS A 127 -2.12 8.86 -6.45
CA LYS A 127 -1.83 9.38 -7.78
C LYS A 127 -1.85 10.91 -7.78
N TYR A 128 -2.87 11.51 -7.16
CA TYR A 128 -2.97 12.95 -6.96
C TYR A 128 -1.76 13.48 -6.20
N ALA A 129 -1.42 12.91 -5.04
CA ALA A 129 -0.27 13.30 -4.24
C ALA A 129 1.05 13.18 -5.02
N SER A 130 1.22 12.09 -5.77
CA SER A 130 2.42 11.84 -6.58
C SER A 130 2.58 12.85 -7.71
N SER A 131 1.49 13.45 -8.21
CA SER A 131 1.55 14.47 -9.27
C SER A 131 2.15 15.80 -8.81
N TYR A 132 2.18 16.08 -7.50
CA TYR A 132 2.80 17.29 -6.94
C TYR A 132 4.23 17.00 -6.50
N GLN A 133 5.22 17.52 -7.22
CA GLN A 133 6.64 17.30 -6.92
C GLN A 133 7.07 17.75 -5.51
N SER A 134 6.34 18.72 -4.92
CA SER A 134 6.54 19.20 -3.55
C SER A 134 5.85 18.34 -2.49
N CYS A 135 4.90 17.48 -2.87
CA CYS A 135 4.22 16.58 -1.95
C CYS A 135 5.13 15.44 -1.53
N ARG A 136 5.15 15.09 -0.25
CA ARG A 136 6.06 14.05 0.28
C ARG A 136 5.37 12.85 0.90
N ALA A 137 4.11 12.99 1.30
CA ALA A 137 3.37 11.89 1.88
C ALA A 137 1.85 12.11 1.78
N VAL A 138 1.14 10.99 1.79
CA VAL A 138 -0.27 10.90 2.12
C VAL A 138 -0.37 10.38 3.55
N TYR A 139 -1.19 10.97 4.39
CA TYR A 139 -1.36 10.50 5.77
C TYR A 139 -2.81 10.59 6.23
N LEU A 140 -3.12 9.86 7.31
CA LEU A 140 -4.46 9.79 7.88
C LEU A 140 -4.45 9.25 9.31
N HIS A 141 -5.59 9.44 9.97
CA HIS A 141 -5.87 8.91 11.30
C HIS A 141 -6.91 7.78 11.22
N VAL A 142 -6.69 6.72 11.99
CA VAL A 142 -7.64 5.60 12.11
C VAL A 142 -7.95 5.38 13.58
N ILE A 143 -9.23 5.40 13.95
CA ILE A 143 -9.65 5.07 15.31
C ILE A 143 -9.21 3.64 15.70
N SER A 144 -8.65 3.51 16.90
CA SER A 144 -7.91 2.33 17.37
C SER A 144 -8.71 1.02 17.33
N TYR A 145 -10.03 1.06 17.49
CA TYR A 145 -10.88 -0.14 17.43
C TYR A 145 -11.27 -0.55 16.00
N ASN A 146 -11.01 0.26 14.98
CA ASN A 146 -11.37 -0.02 13.59
C ASN A 146 -10.34 -0.95 12.92
N ASN A 147 -10.32 -2.21 13.37
CA ASN A 147 -9.45 -3.26 12.83
C ASN A 147 -9.55 -3.44 11.30
N PRO A 148 -10.73 -3.39 10.66
CA PRO A 148 -10.84 -3.46 9.21
C PRO A 148 -10.05 -2.36 8.49
N ALA A 149 -10.18 -1.10 8.94
CA ALA A 149 -9.44 0.02 8.35
C ALA A 149 -7.93 -0.10 8.60
N ILE A 150 -7.53 -0.48 9.82
CA ILE A 150 -6.12 -0.70 10.18
C ILE A 150 -5.48 -1.75 9.25
N HIS A 151 -6.17 -2.89 9.04
CA HIS A 151 -5.68 -3.93 8.14
C HIS A 151 -5.66 -3.46 6.69
N PHE A 152 -6.70 -2.75 6.25
CA PHE A 152 -6.79 -2.17 4.91
C PHE A 152 -5.61 -1.24 4.61
N TYR A 153 -5.30 -0.27 5.48
CA TYR A 153 -4.21 0.67 5.24
C TYR A 153 -2.84 -0.01 5.27
N LYS A 154 -2.62 -1.00 6.16
CA LYS A 154 -1.41 -1.84 6.13
C LYS A 154 -1.26 -2.59 4.81
N LYS A 155 -2.35 -3.16 4.28
CA LYS A 155 -2.37 -3.85 2.99
C LYS A 155 -2.07 -2.91 1.82
N MET A 156 -2.48 -1.65 1.93
CA MET A 156 -2.18 -0.57 0.97
C MET A 156 -0.77 0.04 1.19
N SER A 157 0.10 -0.63 1.98
CA SER A 157 1.48 -0.22 2.28
C SER A 157 1.62 1.11 3.04
N PHE A 158 0.56 1.57 3.71
CA PHE A 158 0.71 2.65 4.69
C PHE A 158 1.41 2.12 5.94
N GLN A 159 2.35 2.90 6.44
CA GLN A 159 3.11 2.62 7.66
C GLN A 159 2.38 3.23 8.87
N CYS A 160 2.17 2.43 9.91
CA CYS A 160 1.65 2.92 11.18
C CYS A 160 2.80 3.56 11.97
N LEU A 161 2.85 4.89 12.02
CA LEU A 161 3.95 5.60 12.68
C LEU A 161 3.79 5.65 14.20
N ARG A 162 2.58 5.94 14.69
CA ARG A 162 2.34 6.18 16.11
C ARG A 162 0.90 5.93 16.52
N ARG A 163 0.71 5.59 17.80
CA ARG A 163 -0.58 5.65 18.50
C ARG A 163 -0.72 6.99 19.22
N LEU A 164 -1.80 7.71 18.96
CA LEU A 164 -2.19 8.96 19.60
C LEU A 164 -3.26 8.63 20.65
N TYR A 165 -2.96 8.88 21.92
CA TYR A 165 -3.86 8.58 23.02
C TYR A 165 -4.97 9.63 23.15
N ASN A 166 -6.19 9.19 23.46
CA ASN A 166 -7.37 10.06 23.69
C ASN A 166 -7.69 11.04 22.55
N PHE A 167 -7.32 10.68 21.31
CA PHE A 167 -7.43 11.54 20.13
C PHE A 167 -8.88 11.84 19.73
N TYR A 168 -9.75 10.84 19.73
CA TYR A 168 -11.16 11.01 19.41
C TYR A 168 -12.00 11.11 20.68
N PHE A 169 -13.00 11.98 20.68
CA PHE A 169 -14.03 12.06 21.71
C PHE A 169 -15.40 11.80 21.10
N ILE A 170 -16.01 10.65 21.41
CA ILE A 170 -17.24 10.17 20.78
C ILE A 170 -18.17 9.70 21.90
N ASN A 171 -19.40 10.23 21.94
CA ASN A 171 -20.43 9.84 22.90
C ASN A 171 -19.96 9.84 24.37
N GLY A 172 -19.17 10.84 24.76
CA GLY A 172 -18.66 10.98 26.13
C GLY A 172 -17.43 10.12 26.46
N GLN A 173 -16.87 9.39 25.50
CA GLN A 173 -15.70 8.53 25.70
C GLN A 173 -14.53 8.93 24.79
N HIS A 174 -13.32 8.82 25.34
CA HIS A 174 -12.08 9.01 24.58
C HIS A 174 -11.65 7.71 23.92
N TYR A 175 -11.16 7.82 22.69
CA TYR A 175 -10.58 6.71 21.94
C TYR A 175 -9.24 7.12 21.33
N ASP A 176 -8.32 6.16 21.30
CA ASP A 176 -7.02 6.36 20.67
C ASP A 176 -7.14 6.32 19.15
N SER A 177 -6.16 6.91 18.49
CA SER A 177 -6.01 6.89 17.03
C SER A 177 -4.64 6.33 16.64
N TYR A 178 -4.55 5.73 15.45
CA TYR A 178 -3.29 5.39 14.81
C TYR A 178 -3.04 6.33 13.64
N LEU A 179 -1.85 6.91 13.61
CA LEU A 179 -1.36 7.71 12.49
C LEU A 179 -0.74 6.78 11.44
N PHE A 180 -1.29 6.82 10.22
CA PHE A 180 -0.80 6.10 9.07
C PHE A 180 -0.21 7.05 8.02
N VAL A 181 0.91 6.66 7.41
CA VAL A 181 1.63 7.44 6.40
C VAL A 181 2.01 6.57 5.20
N TYR A 182 1.85 7.12 3.99
CA TYR A 182 2.37 6.59 2.73
C TYR A 182 3.25 7.64 2.08
N TYR A 183 4.54 7.37 1.92
CA TYR A 183 5.49 8.32 1.36
C TYR A 183 5.42 8.35 -0.18
N VAL A 184 5.51 9.55 -0.75
CA VAL A 184 5.57 9.80 -2.21
C VAL A 184 6.73 10.73 -2.54
N ASN A 185 7.17 10.76 -3.80
CA ASN A 185 8.16 11.72 -4.32
C ASN A 185 9.41 11.87 -3.44
N GLY A 186 9.95 10.74 -2.97
CA GLY A 186 11.16 10.71 -2.16
C GLY A 186 11.00 11.09 -0.68
N GLY A 187 9.76 11.26 -0.19
CA GLY A 187 9.49 11.34 1.25
C GLY A 187 9.99 10.09 1.98
N ARG A 188 10.44 10.26 3.22
CA ARG A 188 11.00 9.16 4.04
C ARG A 188 10.63 9.35 5.51
N SER A 189 10.52 8.23 6.21
CA SER A 189 10.48 8.21 7.68
C SER A 189 11.82 8.66 8.23
N PRO A 190 11.86 9.33 9.41
CA PRO A 190 13.08 9.56 10.15
C PRO A 190 13.81 8.25 10.33
N CYS A 191 14.88 8.07 9.55
CA CYS A 191 15.76 6.94 9.71
C CYS A 191 16.31 6.98 11.13
N SER A 192 16.05 5.95 11.91
CA SER A 192 16.91 5.68 13.05
C SER A 192 18.34 5.53 12.52
N PRO A 193 19.39 6.06 13.19
CA PRO A 193 20.78 5.85 12.78
C PRO A 193 21.11 4.38 12.50
N LEU A 194 20.44 3.46 13.19
CA LEU A 194 20.56 2.01 13.01
C LEU A 194 20.08 1.53 11.63
N GLU A 195 19.08 2.16 11.02
CA GLU A 195 18.58 1.78 9.69
C GLU A 195 19.54 2.23 8.59
N LEU A 196 20.17 3.39 8.72
CA LEU A 196 21.25 3.83 7.83
C LEU A 196 22.45 2.89 7.92
N VAL A 197 22.85 2.50 9.14
CA VAL A 197 23.91 1.50 9.35
C VAL A 197 23.50 0.16 8.72
N THR A 198 22.25 -0.28 8.90
CA THR A 198 21.76 -1.53 8.31
C THR A 198 21.76 -1.46 6.79
N LEU A 199 21.36 -0.33 6.19
CA LEU A 199 21.41 -0.12 4.74
C LEU A 199 22.85 -0.16 4.22
N LEU A 200 23.78 0.51 4.90
CA LEU A 200 25.21 0.50 4.57
C LEU A 200 25.83 -0.89 4.72
N VAL A 201 25.52 -1.61 5.81
CA VAL A 201 25.97 -2.99 6.03
C VAL A 201 25.41 -3.93 4.97
N THR A 202 24.16 -3.76 4.57
CA THR A 202 23.52 -4.58 3.52
C THR A 202 24.15 -4.30 2.17
N TYR A 203 24.42 -3.03 1.84
CA TYR A 203 25.12 -2.64 0.63
C TYR A 203 26.56 -3.16 0.61
N ALA A 204 27.30 -3.04 1.72
CA ALA A 204 28.65 -3.59 1.86
C ALA A 204 28.66 -5.12 1.72
N LYS A 205 27.71 -5.83 2.35
CA LYS A 205 27.56 -7.28 2.20
C LYS A 205 27.22 -7.68 0.75
N SER A 206 26.38 -6.91 0.05
CA SER A 206 26.06 -7.13 -1.36
C SER A 206 27.28 -6.90 -2.27
N GLY A 207 28.02 -5.81 -2.03
CA GLY A 207 29.28 -5.51 -2.72
C GLY A 207 30.31 -6.62 -2.52
N LEU A 208 30.52 -7.07 -1.29
CA LEU A 208 31.42 -8.17 -0.95
C LEU A 208 31.00 -9.50 -1.62
N LYS A 209 29.71 -9.84 -1.62
CA LYS A 209 29.20 -11.03 -2.32
C LYS A 209 29.41 -10.95 -3.83
N SER A 210 29.21 -9.77 -4.43
CA SER A 210 29.45 -9.54 -5.85
C SER A 210 30.94 -9.67 -6.22
N MET A 211 31.84 -9.14 -5.38
CA MET A 211 33.28 -9.28 -5.57
C MET A 211 33.74 -10.74 -5.40
N ALA A 212 33.23 -11.45 -4.38
CA ALA A 212 33.53 -12.86 -4.17
C ALA A 212 33.05 -13.73 -5.36
N ALA A 213 31.84 -13.49 -5.87
CA ALA A 213 31.31 -14.18 -7.05
C ALA A 213 32.11 -13.86 -8.33
N LYS A 214 32.68 -12.65 -8.43
CA LYS A 214 33.52 -12.25 -9.56
C LYS A 214 34.91 -12.89 -9.50
N ILE A 215 35.48 -13.06 -8.30
CA ILE A 215 36.73 -13.79 -8.08
C ILE A 215 36.54 -15.27 -8.39
N TRP A 216 35.46 -15.90 -7.89
CA TRP A 216 35.14 -17.30 -8.18
C TRP A 216 35.00 -17.59 -9.68
N ARG A 217 34.24 -16.75 -10.41
CA ARG A 217 34.13 -16.86 -11.88
C ARG A 217 35.46 -16.68 -12.61
N ASN A 218 36.40 -15.94 -12.02
CA ASN A 218 37.72 -15.71 -12.59
C ASN A 218 38.66 -16.91 -12.33
N GLU A 219 38.49 -17.60 -11.19
CA GLU A 219 39.19 -18.86 -10.91
C GLU A 219 38.67 -20.01 -11.79
N GLU A 220 37.36 -20.18 -11.95
CA GLU A 220 36.80 -21.19 -12.88
C GLU A 220 37.28 -20.97 -14.31
N LYS A 221 37.36 -19.72 -14.78
CA LYS A 221 37.92 -19.36 -16.09
C LYS A 221 39.43 -19.60 -16.21
N LYS A 222 40.17 -19.61 -15.10
CA LYS A 222 41.60 -20.00 -15.09
C LYS A 222 41.75 -21.52 -15.13
N ILE A 223 40.89 -22.25 -14.42
CA ILE A 223 40.88 -23.72 -14.38
C ILE A 223 40.46 -24.29 -15.75
N SER A 224 39.55 -23.63 -16.48
CA SER A 224 39.11 -24.06 -17.82
C SER A 224 40.11 -23.77 -18.96
N LYS A 225 41.31 -23.26 -18.67
CA LYS A 225 42.31 -22.82 -19.68
C LYS A 225 43.62 -23.61 -19.67
N TRP A 226 43.69 -24.78 -19.05
CA TRP A 226 44.82 -25.69 -19.22
C TRP A 226 44.70 -26.52 -20.51
N PRO A 227 45.73 -26.59 -21.36
CA PRO A 227 45.70 -27.40 -22.56
C PRO A 227 45.92 -28.89 -22.24
N LYS A 228 45.20 -29.73 -22.99
CA LYS A 228 45.35 -31.19 -23.06
C LYS A 228 46.80 -31.57 -23.33
N TRP A 229 47.33 -32.51 -22.54
CA TRP A 229 48.44 -33.37 -22.94
C TRP A 229 48.00 -34.82 -22.97
N GLU A 230 48.29 -35.45 -24.10
CA GLU A 230 48.17 -36.88 -24.37
C GLU A 230 49.20 -37.65 -23.54
N GLU A 231 48.83 -38.84 -23.08
CA GLU A 231 49.81 -39.91 -22.95
C GLU A 231 49.17 -41.28 -23.18
N SER A 232 49.91 -42.06 -23.96
CA SER A 232 49.60 -43.37 -24.51
C SER A 232 49.86 -44.49 -23.50
N GLY A 233 49.10 -45.58 -23.63
CA GLY A 233 49.68 -46.92 -23.50
C GLY A 233 49.37 -47.74 -22.25
N CYS A 234 48.58 -48.78 -22.48
CA CYS A 234 48.75 -50.17 -22.02
C CYS A 234 48.25 -50.65 -20.64
N LEU A 235 47.31 -51.60 -20.76
CA LEU A 235 47.16 -52.89 -20.06
C LEU A 235 46.29 -52.97 -18.79
N LEU A 236 45.16 -53.65 -18.98
CA LEU A 236 44.29 -54.38 -18.05
C LEU A 236 45.10 -55.40 -17.19
N PRO A 237 44.64 -55.80 -15.98
CA PRO A 237 43.51 -56.73 -15.87
C PRO A 237 42.45 -56.44 -14.79
N THR A 238 41.21 -56.58 -15.22
CA THR A 238 40.11 -57.35 -14.62
C THR A 238 40.33 -57.94 -13.21
N VAL A 239 39.49 -57.56 -12.25
CA VAL A 239 38.82 -58.51 -11.34
C VAL A 239 37.36 -58.09 -11.14
N GLN A 240 36.49 -59.05 -11.46
CA GLN A 240 35.05 -59.07 -11.28
C GLN A 240 34.67 -59.16 -9.79
N ASN A 241 33.54 -58.60 -9.36
CA ASN A 241 32.34 -59.44 -9.15
C ASN A 241 31.10 -58.65 -8.67
N LYS A 242 29.99 -58.98 -9.35
CA LYS A 242 28.64 -59.31 -8.85
C LYS A 242 27.93 -58.33 -7.89
N ARG A 243 26.83 -57.71 -8.36
CA ARG A 243 25.42 -58.23 -8.32
C ARG A 243 24.88 -58.18 -6.87
N ILE A 244 23.67 -57.68 -6.55
CA ILE A 244 22.38 -57.81 -7.22
C ILE A 244 21.30 -57.05 -6.40
N ILE A 245 20.27 -56.51 -7.08
CA ILE A 245 18.83 -56.40 -6.72
C ILE A 245 18.32 -55.27 -5.77
N SER A 246 17.53 -54.39 -6.42
CA SER A 246 16.37 -53.54 -6.04
C SER A 246 15.29 -54.30 -5.19
N PRO A 247 14.11 -53.76 -4.74
CA PRO A 247 13.34 -52.64 -5.31
C PRO A 247 12.56 -51.73 -4.33
N GLU A 248 11.91 -50.73 -4.94
CA GLU A 248 10.67 -50.02 -4.55
C GLU A 248 10.59 -49.34 -3.16
N GLY A 249 9.99 -48.17 -2.97
CA GLY A 249 9.11 -47.33 -3.79
C GLY A 249 8.50 -46.22 -2.90
N SER A 250 7.71 -45.34 -3.54
CA SER A 250 6.82 -44.29 -2.97
C SER A 250 7.47 -43.10 -2.23
N ARG A 251 7.44 -41.88 -2.78
CA ARG A 251 6.37 -40.85 -2.69
C ARG A 251 6.00 -40.50 -1.24
N TYR A 252 6.09 -39.21 -0.85
CA TYR A 252 4.94 -38.32 -0.64
C TYR A 252 5.39 -36.85 -0.42
N GLN A 253 4.63 -35.94 -1.04
CA GLN A 253 4.60 -34.48 -0.87
C GLN A 253 3.95 -34.08 0.47
N PHE A 254 4.28 -32.90 0.98
CA PHE A 254 3.37 -32.08 1.78
C PHE A 254 3.40 -30.61 1.32
N VAL A 255 2.23 -30.00 1.50
CA VAL A 255 1.67 -28.73 1.01
C VAL A 255 2.43 -27.49 1.50
#